data_AF-A0A2U1CQU5-F1
#
_entry.id   AF-A0A2U1CQU5-F1
#
_cell.length_a   1.000
_cell.length_b   1.000
_cell.length_c   1.000
_cell.angle_alpha   90.00
_cell.angle_beta   90.00
_cell.angle_gamma   90.00
#
_symmetry.space_group_name_H-M   'P 1'
#
loop_
_entity.id
_entity.type
_entity.pdbx_description
1 polymer ?
#
loop_
_entity_poly.entity_id
_entity_poly.type
_entity_poly.pdbx_seq_one_letter_code
_entity_poly.pdbx_strand_id
1 'polypeptide(L)'
;MGQITGMVYRGATGFEPVFLAGDISPPRVSSNLEQIFCERYFRLDPNLTTIQNFNPHDSFRIARFDVRTLPSSQYRSVFWQRQGYGDKCSLIFYREGRVFYCNFYRAINTEHFSKSEYQLIERLAPLLSSLISHHYRLTKTEQLSKVIAYAERSQQPAQHDTKKSGPVTLSPRENMVLQLLLTGLNNEAIALDQKLSINTVKVYRKRLYKKLGVTSLNELYAKTLRDD
;
A
#
# COMPACT_ATOMS: atom_id res chain seq x y z
N MET A 1 5.64 -17.57 -13.04
CA MET A 1 4.69 -16.51 -12.63
C MET A 1 5.46 -15.44 -11.89
N GLY A 2 5.20 -14.15 -12.14
CA GLY A 2 5.97 -13.04 -11.58
C GLY A 2 5.04 -11.89 -11.16
N GLN A 3 5.56 -11.01 -10.30
CA GLN A 3 4.82 -9.85 -9.80
C GLN A 3 5.71 -8.62 -9.84
N ILE A 4 5.12 -7.45 -10.07
CA ILE A 4 5.81 -6.17 -10.11
C ILE A 4 5.09 -5.21 -9.17
N THR A 5 5.84 -4.50 -8.34
CA THR A 5 5.28 -3.43 -7.50
C THR A 5 6.03 -2.13 -7.73
N GLY A 6 5.29 -1.02 -7.76
CA GLY A 6 5.85 0.33 -7.82
C GLY A 6 5.43 1.12 -6.60
N MET A 7 6.38 1.80 -5.96
CA MET A 7 6.13 2.61 -4.77
C MET A 7 6.99 3.87 -4.74
N VAL A 8 6.55 4.88 -3.99
CA VAL A 8 7.27 6.14 -3.76
C VAL A 8 7.74 6.19 -2.31
N TYR A 9 9.01 6.51 -2.09
CA TYR A 9 9.54 6.67 -0.74
C TYR A 9 8.99 7.96 -0.09
N ARG A 10 8.48 7.85 1.13
CA ARG A 10 7.89 8.93 1.93
C ARG A 10 8.67 9.26 3.19
N GLY A 11 9.91 8.78 3.31
CA GLY A 11 10.74 9.05 4.49
C GLY A 11 10.32 8.17 5.68
N ALA A 12 10.08 8.80 6.82
CA ALA A 12 9.75 8.11 8.07
C ALA A 12 8.38 7.39 8.03
N THR A 13 7.46 7.84 7.17
CA THR A 13 6.12 7.23 7.01
C THR A 13 6.14 6.00 6.10
N GLY A 14 7.30 5.63 5.54
CA GLY A 14 7.50 4.42 4.76
C GLY A 14 7.34 4.64 3.25
N PHE A 15 6.59 3.76 2.60
CA PHE A 15 6.34 3.81 1.16
C PHE A 15 4.87 4.10 0.87
N GLU A 16 4.63 4.82 -0.23
CA GLU A 16 3.32 4.93 -0.82
C GLU A 16 3.21 3.98 -2.02
N PRO A 17 2.24 3.06 -2.04
CA PRO A 17 2.02 2.19 -3.19
C PRO A 17 1.50 2.99 -4.39
N VAL A 18 2.09 2.73 -5.57
CA VAL A 18 1.64 3.30 -6.85
C VAL A 18 0.85 2.26 -7.63
N PHE A 19 1.39 1.06 -7.77
CA PHE A 19 0.74 -0.04 -8.47
C PHE A 19 1.27 -1.40 -8.01
N LEU A 20 0.45 -2.42 -8.20
CA LEU A 20 0.80 -3.83 -8.14
C LEU A 20 0.29 -4.51 -9.41
N ALA A 21 1.16 -5.25 -10.10
CA ALA A 21 0.83 -5.95 -11.33
C ALA A 21 1.34 -7.39 -11.31
N GLY A 22 0.56 -8.30 -11.86
CA GLY A 22 0.84 -9.73 -11.81
C GLY A 22 0.48 -10.37 -10.47
N ASP A 23 0.52 -11.69 -10.44
CA ASP A 23 0.16 -12.48 -9.28
C ASP A 23 1.22 -13.56 -9.05
N ILE A 24 1.77 -13.58 -7.84
CA ILE A 24 2.46 -14.75 -7.32
C ILE A 24 1.53 -15.23 -6.22
N SER A 25 0.65 -16.17 -6.56
CA SER A 25 -0.40 -16.63 -5.65
C SER A 25 0.27 -17.22 -4.40
N PRO A 26 0.11 -16.58 -3.22
CA PRO A 26 0.74 -17.08 -2.02
C PRO A 26 -0.03 -18.31 -1.50
N PRO A 27 0.65 -19.31 -0.92
CA PRO A 27 -0.03 -20.47 -0.36
C PRO A 27 -0.98 -20.12 0.80
N ARG A 28 -0.72 -19.01 1.53
CA ARG A 28 -1.58 -18.50 2.63
C ARG A 28 -1.29 -17.03 2.99
N VAL A 29 -1.89 -16.01 2.34
CA VAL A 29 -1.80 -14.61 2.83
C VAL A 29 -3.04 -13.77 2.53
N SER A 30 -3.36 -12.90 3.49
CA SER A 30 -4.42 -11.89 3.49
C SER A 30 -4.18 -10.72 2.52
N SER A 31 -5.25 -10.07 2.11
CA SER A 31 -5.29 -8.95 1.14
C SER A 31 -4.56 -7.65 1.55
N ASN A 32 -3.82 -7.61 2.66
CA ASN A 32 -3.19 -6.38 3.20
C ASN A 32 -1.65 -6.42 3.30
N LEU A 33 -0.97 -7.46 2.84
CA LEU A 33 0.49 -7.57 3.08
C LEU A 33 1.30 -6.46 2.40
N GLU A 34 0.86 -5.95 1.25
CA GLU A 34 1.48 -4.82 0.57
C GLU A 34 1.49 -3.56 1.45
N GLN A 35 0.37 -3.25 2.09
CA GLN A 35 0.24 -2.11 2.99
C GLN A 35 1.11 -2.30 4.24
N ILE A 36 1.09 -3.48 4.84
CA ILE A 36 1.92 -3.79 6.01
C ILE A 36 3.42 -3.70 5.64
N PHE A 37 3.80 -4.08 4.42
CA PHE A 37 5.17 -3.84 3.95
C PHE A 37 5.49 -2.35 3.90
N CYS A 38 4.67 -1.58 3.19
CA CYS A 38 4.87 -0.15 2.99
C CYS A 38 5.01 0.63 4.31
N GLU A 39 4.28 0.24 5.35
CA GLU A 39 4.26 0.94 6.64
C GLU A 39 5.26 0.37 7.67
N ARG A 40 5.52 -0.95 7.64
CA ARG A 40 6.22 -1.64 8.74
C ARG A 40 7.43 -2.45 8.31
N TYR A 41 7.32 -3.31 7.31
CA TYR A 41 8.43 -4.21 6.93
C TYR A 41 9.46 -3.57 6.01
N PHE A 42 9.17 -2.41 5.43
CA PHE A 42 10.15 -1.69 4.61
C PHE A 42 11.46 -1.38 5.36
N ARG A 43 11.39 -1.21 6.69
CA ARG A 43 12.55 -1.02 7.57
C ARG A 43 13.55 -2.17 7.55
N LEU A 44 13.10 -3.34 7.11
CA LEU A 44 13.92 -4.54 7.00
C LEU A 44 14.36 -4.80 5.55
N ASP A 45 13.95 -3.96 4.60
CA ASP A 45 14.37 -4.09 3.20
C ASP A 45 15.85 -3.70 3.08
N PRO A 46 16.72 -4.59 2.58
CA PRO A 46 18.14 -4.29 2.37
C PRO A 46 18.41 -3.07 1.48
N ASN A 47 17.47 -2.72 0.60
CA ASN A 47 17.58 -1.54 -0.25
C ASN A 47 17.30 -0.23 0.47
N LEU A 48 16.82 -0.26 1.72
CA LEU A 48 16.38 0.96 2.39
C LEU A 48 17.50 2.00 2.48
N THR A 49 18.72 1.59 2.83
CA THR A 49 19.87 2.50 2.90
C THR A 49 20.19 3.11 1.54
N THR A 50 20.09 2.34 0.45
CA THR A 50 20.27 2.82 -0.92
C THR A 50 19.20 3.83 -1.31
N ILE A 51 17.95 3.59 -0.90
CA ILE A 51 16.80 4.47 -1.17
C ILE A 51 16.93 5.78 -0.38
N GLN A 52 17.31 5.70 0.88
CA GLN A 52 17.48 6.87 1.76
C GLN A 52 18.62 7.78 1.32
N ASN A 53 19.71 7.18 0.85
CA ASN A 53 20.91 7.91 0.42
C ASN A 53 20.99 8.06 -1.11
N PHE A 54 19.87 7.90 -1.82
CA PHE A 54 19.87 7.98 -3.28
C PHE A 54 20.27 9.38 -3.74
N ASN A 55 21.32 9.48 -4.56
CA ASN A 55 21.78 10.76 -5.08
C ASN A 55 20.82 11.26 -6.18
N PRO A 56 20.19 12.45 -6.05
CA PRO A 56 19.30 13.00 -7.07
C PRO A 56 19.93 13.18 -8.46
N HIS A 57 21.26 13.22 -8.55
CA HIS A 57 22.00 13.31 -9.81
C HIS A 57 22.21 11.96 -10.50
N ASP A 58 21.98 10.84 -9.80
CA ASP A 58 21.99 9.51 -10.41
C ASP A 58 20.71 9.29 -11.23
N SER A 59 20.85 8.74 -12.45
CA SER A 59 19.67 8.44 -13.28
C SER A 59 18.82 7.31 -12.68
N PHE A 60 19.44 6.20 -12.30
CA PHE A 60 18.81 5.07 -11.63
C PHE A 60 19.87 4.13 -11.01
N ARG A 61 19.42 3.19 -10.18
CA ARG A 61 20.20 2.05 -9.67
C ARG A 61 19.41 0.76 -9.86
N ILE A 62 20.11 -0.30 -10.25
CA ILE A 62 19.58 -1.67 -10.24
C ILE A 62 20.16 -2.39 -9.04
N ALA A 63 19.29 -2.89 -8.16
CA ALA A 63 19.68 -3.66 -6.99
C ALA A 63 19.14 -5.09 -7.09
N ARG A 64 19.92 -6.07 -6.60
CA ARG A 64 19.62 -7.49 -6.76
C ARG A 64 19.63 -8.16 -5.41
N PHE A 65 18.59 -8.94 -5.13
CA PHE A 65 18.47 -9.67 -3.88
C PHE A 65 17.95 -11.07 -4.13
N ASP A 66 18.78 -12.05 -3.79
CA ASP A 66 18.26 -13.37 -3.50
C ASP A 66 17.57 -13.30 -2.12
N VAL A 67 16.23 -13.33 -2.14
CA VAL A 67 15.41 -13.31 -0.91
C VAL A 67 15.79 -14.46 0.03
N ARG A 68 16.39 -15.51 -0.53
CA ARG A 68 16.82 -16.72 0.17
C ARG A 68 18.15 -16.58 0.90
N THR A 69 18.92 -15.54 0.64
CA THR A 69 20.22 -15.31 1.31
C THR A 69 20.13 -14.23 2.37
N LEU A 70 18.94 -13.70 2.65
CA LEU A 70 18.77 -12.60 3.60
C LEU A 70 19.00 -13.07 5.05
N PRO A 71 19.84 -12.35 5.84
CA PRO A 71 20.17 -12.72 7.21
C PRO A 71 18.98 -12.61 8.18
N SER A 72 18.04 -11.69 7.92
CA SER A 72 16.90 -11.46 8.81
C SER A 72 15.85 -12.56 8.69
N SER A 73 15.76 -13.41 9.71
CA SER A 73 14.74 -14.46 9.82
C SER A 73 13.30 -13.89 9.85
N GLN A 74 13.13 -12.65 10.32
CA GLN A 74 11.85 -11.95 10.37
C GLN A 74 11.40 -11.42 9.00
N TYR A 75 12.32 -10.81 8.24
CA TYR A 75 12.02 -10.41 6.87
C TYR A 75 11.79 -11.64 5.98
N ARG A 76 12.64 -12.66 6.17
CA ARG A 76 12.51 -13.94 5.47
C ARG A 76 11.17 -14.60 5.78
N SER A 77 10.75 -14.78 7.02
CA SER A 77 9.47 -15.47 7.31
C SER A 77 8.25 -14.78 6.67
N VAL A 78 8.24 -13.46 6.56
CA VAL A 78 7.14 -12.69 5.94
C VAL A 78 7.17 -12.73 4.41
N PHE A 79 8.34 -12.66 3.78
CA PHE A 79 8.45 -12.65 2.31
C PHE A 79 8.59 -14.04 1.70
N TRP A 80 9.26 -14.95 2.41
CA TRP A 80 9.46 -16.35 2.03
C TRP A 80 8.20 -17.20 2.26
N GLN A 81 7.75 -17.32 3.52
CA GLN A 81 6.75 -18.34 3.87
C GLN A 81 5.33 -17.90 3.51
N ARG A 82 5.12 -16.59 3.42
CA ARG A 82 3.82 -15.99 3.17
C ARG A 82 3.66 -15.62 1.68
N GLN A 83 4.54 -14.81 1.08
CA GLN A 83 4.36 -14.34 -0.31
C GLN A 83 4.86 -15.26 -1.42
N GLY A 84 5.72 -16.24 -1.10
CA GLY A 84 6.25 -17.16 -2.10
C GLY A 84 7.24 -16.52 -3.09
N TYR A 85 7.94 -15.45 -2.72
CA TYR A 85 8.98 -14.85 -3.56
C TYR A 85 10.31 -15.60 -3.42
N GLY A 86 10.91 -15.95 -4.56
CA GLY A 86 12.21 -16.61 -4.66
C GLY A 86 13.37 -15.70 -5.02
N ASP A 87 13.09 -14.65 -5.79
CA ASP A 87 14.09 -13.71 -6.28
C ASP A 87 13.49 -12.32 -6.47
N LYS A 88 14.33 -11.29 -6.31
CA LYS A 88 13.96 -9.88 -6.39
C LYS A 88 15.00 -9.07 -7.16
N CYS A 89 14.53 -8.38 -8.19
CA CYS A 89 15.26 -7.31 -8.87
C CYS A 89 14.58 -5.97 -8.57
N SER A 90 15.35 -4.93 -8.29
CA SER A 90 14.80 -3.61 -7.97
C SER A 90 15.38 -2.54 -8.86
N LEU A 91 14.52 -1.67 -9.38
CA LEU A 91 14.85 -0.42 -10.04
C LEU A 91 14.54 0.73 -9.07
N ILE A 92 15.57 1.49 -8.69
CA ILE A 92 15.47 2.67 -7.82
C ILE A 92 15.86 3.90 -8.64
N PHE A 93 15.05 4.95 -8.63
CA PHE A 93 15.35 6.17 -9.39
C PHE A 93 14.76 7.42 -8.76
N TYR A 94 15.35 8.57 -9.06
CA TYR A 94 14.86 9.87 -8.62
C TYR A 94 14.13 10.60 -9.77
N ARG A 95 12.95 11.13 -9.49
CA ARG A 95 12.18 11.96 -10.44
C ARG A 95 11.29 12.92 -9.67
N GLU A 96 11.20 14.16 -10.13
CA GLU A 96 10.25 15.16 -9.59
C GLU A 96 10.27 15.27 -8.05
N GLY A 97 11.46 15.35 -7.45
CA GLY A 97 11.56 15.48 -5.99
C GLY A 97 11.41 14.19 -5.19
N ARG A 98 11.27 13.03 -5.85
CA ARG A 98 10.86 11.77 -5.21
C ARG A 98 11.76 10.62 -5.63
N VAL A 99 12.02 9.71 -4.67
CA VAL A 99 12.65 8.42 -4.96
C VAL A 99 11.56 7.39 -5.20
N PHE A 100 11.58 6.80 -6.38
CA PHE A 100 10.72 5.70 -6.78
C PHE A 100 11.46 4.38 -6.58
N TYR A 101 10.70 3.36 -6.19
CA TYR A 101 11.19 2.02 -5.96
C TYR A 101 10.27 1.04 -6.67
N CYS A 102 10.79 0.37 -7.70
CA CYS A 102 10.07 -0.60 -8.49
C CYS A 102 10.72 -1.97 -8.30
N ASN A 103 9.93 -2.97 -7.93
CA ASN A 103 10.41 -4.31 -7.63
C ASN A 103 9.81 -5.31 -8.59
N PHE A 104 10.65 -6.19 -9.12
CA PHE A 104 10.31 -7.34 -9.94
C PHE A 104 10.56 -8.58 -9.09
N TYR A 105 9.52 -9.39 -8.92
CA TYR A 105 9.56 -10.61 -8.14
C TYR A 105 9.36 -11.83 -9.02
N ARG A 106 10.09 -12.88 -8.69
CA ARG A 106 9.85 -14.24 -9.19
C ARG A 106 9.39 -15.15 -8.05
N ALA A 107 8.56 -16.13 -8.39
CA ALA A 107 8.08 -17.10 -7.43
C ALA A 107 9.21 -18.05 -6.95
N ILE A 108 9.06 -18.60 -5.75
CA ILE A 108 10.08 -19.43 -5.09
C ILE A 108 10.43 -20.72 -5.85
N ASN A 109 9.49 -21.26 -6.61
CA ASN A 109 9.68 -22.47 -7.42
C ASN A 109 10.05 -22.15 -8.88
N THR A 110 10.62 -20.96 -9.13
CA THR A 110 11.08 -20.56 -10.47
C THR A 110 12.56 -20.20 -10.44
N GLU A 111 13.20 -20.25 -11.60
CA GLU A 111 14.60 -19.87 -11.74
C GLU A 111 14.85 -18.41 -11.33
N HIS A 112 16.08 -18.10 -10.97
CA HIS A 112 16.52 -16.72 -10.74
C HIS A 112 16.42 -15.87 -11.99
N PHE A 113 16.39 -14.57 -11.81
CA PHE A 113 16.67 -13.65 -12.90
C PHE A 113 18.06 -13.94 -13.45
N SER A 114 18.14 -14.21 -14.74
CA SER A 114 19.40 -14.39 -15.44
C SER A 114 20.14 -13.07 -15.61
N LYS A 115 21.45 -13.14 -15.91
CA LYS A 115 22.27 -11.96 -16.20
C LYS A 115 21.70 -11.11 -17.36
N SER A 116 21.18 -11.76 -18.40
CA SER A 116 20.58 -11.10 -19.56
C SER A 116 19.28 -10.37 -19.21
N GLU A 117 18.48 -10.91 -18.29
CA GLU A 117 17.26 -10.26 -17.80
C GLU A 117 17.58 -9.02 -16.95
N TYR A 118 18.60 -9.08 -16.10
CA TYR A 118 19.06 -7.89 -15.38
C TYR A 118 19.51 -6.80 -16.35
N GLN A 119 20.28 -7.16 -17.39
CA GLN A 119 20.71 -6.23 -18.42
C GLN A 119 19.52 -5.68 -19.22
N LEU A 120 18.47 -6.47 -19.43
CA LEU A 120 17.25 -6.00 -20.07
C LEU A 120 16.54 -4.95 -19.21
N ILE A 121 16.36 -5.21 -17.91
CA ILE A 121 15.75 -4.26 -16.97
C ILE A 121 16.58 -2.97 -16.91
N GLU A 122 17.91 -3.08 -16.86
CA GLU A 122 18.83 -1.95 -16.89
C GLU A 122 18.69 -1.11 -18.17
N ARG A 123 18.64 -1.74 -19.34
CA ARG A 123 18.40 -1.04 -20.61
C ARG A 123 17.04 -0.37 -20.67
N LEU A 124 16.01 -0.99 -20.08
CA LEU A 124 14.65 -0.45 -20.05
C LEU A 124 14.43 0.58 -18.94
N ALA A 125 15.37 0.74 -18.00
CA ALA A 125 15.22 1.60 -16.84
C ALA A 125 14.82 3.05 -17.20
N PRO A 126 15.42 3.73 -18.20
CA PRO A 126 14.99 5.09 -18.56
C PRO A 126 13.53 5.19 -19.00
N LEU A 127 13.05 4.20 -19.76
CA LEU A 127 11.66 4.11 -20.21
C LEU A 127 10.73 3.80 -19.03
N LEU A 128 11.06 2.78 -18.24
CA LEU A 128 10.29 2.37 -17.07
C LEU A 128 10.17 3.50 -16.05
N SER A 129 11.26 4.20 -15.75
CA SER A 129 11.26 5.34 -14.84
C SER A 129 10.31 6.44 -15.31
N SER A 130 10.31 6.73 -16.62
CA SER A 130 9.44 7.76 -17.21
C SER A 130 7.96 7.34 -17.18
N LEU A 131 7.66 6.07 -17.50
CA LEU A 131 6.30 5.54 -17.47
C LEU A 131 5.75 5.51 -16.03
N ILE A 132 6.54 5.05 -15.07
CA ILE A 132 6.15 4.94 -13.68
C ILE A 132 5.90 6.33 -13.08
N SER A 133 6.81 7.30 -13.29
CA SER A 133 6.60 8.66 -12.77
C SER A 133 5.39 9.33 -13.42
N HIS A 134 5.18 9.12 -14.72
CA HIS A 134 4.02 9.65 -15.43
C HIS A 134 2.71 9.03 -14.94
N HIS A 135 2.68 7.71 -14.77
CA HIS A 135 1.53 7.00 -14.22
C HIS A 135 1.18 7.51 -12.82
N TYR A 136 2.20 7.63 -11.94
CA TYR A 136 2.01 8.16 -10.59
C TYR A 136 1.45 9.59 -10.59
N ARG A 137 1.91 10.46 -11.49
CA ARG A 137 1.38 11.82 -11.64
C ARG A 137 -0.11 11.80 -12.03
N LEU A 138 -0.48 10.99 -13.01
CA LEU A 138 -1.87 10.88 -13.47
C LEU A 138 -2.79 10.34 -12.39
N THR A 139 -2.39 9.29 -11.68
CA THR A 139 -3.20 8.70 -10.59
C THR A 139 -3.36 9.68 -9.44
N LYS A 140 -2.34 10.49 -9.13
CA LYS A 140 -2.46 11.58 -8.13
C LYS A 140 -3.36 12.70 -8.56
N THR A 141 -3.26 13.16 -9.80
CA THR A 141 -4.16 14.19 -10.33
C THR A 141 -5.61 13.72 -10.29
N GLU A 142 -5.88 12.46 -10.66
CA GLU A 142 -7.21 11.87 -10.60
C GLU A 142 -7.73 11.74 -9.15
N GLN A 143 -6.89 11.34 -8.21
CA GLN A 143 -7.26 11.29 -6.79
C GLN A 143 -7.57 12.68 -6.24
N LEU A 144 -6.76 13.69 -6.56
CA LEU A 144 -6.97 15.07 -6.11
C LEU A 144 -8.23 15.67 -6.75
N SER A 145 -8.47 15.43 -8.04
CA SER A 145 -9.69 15.89 -8.70
C SER A 145 -10.94 15.23 -8.12
N LYS A 146 -10.86 13.94 -7.72
CA LYS A 146 -11.96 13.27 -7.00
C LYS A 146 -12.20 13.87 -5.62
N VAL A 147 -11.14 14.22 -4.88
CA VAL A 147 -11.27 14.88 -3.57
C VAL A 147 -11.88 16.27 -3.69
N ILE A 148 -11.42 17.08 -4.67
CA ILE A 148 -11.94 18.43 -4.92
C ILE A 148 -13.40 18.36 -5.39
N ALA A 149 -13.71 17.54 -6.39
CA ALA A 149 -15.09 17.35 -6.86
C ALA A 149 -16.02 16.83 -5.77
N TYR A 150 -15.51 16.02 -4.83
CA TYR A 150 -16.28 15.57 -3.68
C TYR A 150 -16.46 16.66 -2.61
N ALA A 151 -15.44 17.48 -2.35
CA ALA A 151 -15.53 18.64 -1.45
C ALA A 151 -16.53 19.68 -1.97
N GLU A 152 -16.53 19.95 -3.28
CA GLU A 152 -17.49 20.84 -3.93
C GLU A 152 -18.92 20.26 -3.87
N ARG A 153 -19.08 18.95 -4.03
CA ARG A 153 -20.38 18.27 -3.90
C ARG A 153 -20.92 18.23 -2.47
N SER A 154 -20.04 18.24 -1.47
CA SER A 154 -20.41 18.29 -0.04
C SER A 154 -20.63 19.72 0.48
N GLN A 155 -20.32 20.74 -0.32
CA GLN A 155 -20.71 22.14 -0.08
C GLN A 155 -22.06 22.52 -0.72
N GLN A 156 -22.64 21.66 -1.56
CA GLN A 156 -24.04 21.81 -1.96
C GLN A 156 -24.93 21.46 -0.75
N PRO A 157 -25.90 22.30 -0.36
CA PRO A 157 -26.72 22.05 0.81
C PRO A 157 -27.62 20.84 0.53
N ALA A 158 -27.15 19.66 0.94
CA ALA A 158 -28.00 18.51 1.11
C ALA A 158 -28.99 18.87 2.21
N GLN A 159 -30.26 19.00 1.83
CA GLN A 159 -31.40 18.99 2.75
C GLN A 159 -31.45 17.62 3.43
N HIS A 160 -30.60 17.41 4.42
CA HIS A 160 -30.68 16.29 5.34
C HIS A 160 -30.73 16.86 6.74
N ASP A 161 -31.89 16.66 7.36
CA ASP A 161 -32.24 17.01 8.73
C ASP A 161 -31.01 16.96 9.66
N THR A 162 -30.54 18.16 10.01
CA THR A 162 -29.60 18.37 11.12
C THR A 162 -30.32 18.11 12.43
N LYS A 163 -30.69 16.85 12.69
CA LYS A 163 -31.15 16.39 14.01
C LYS A 163 -29.93 16.03 14.85
N LYS A 164 -29.48 17.04 15.59
CA LYS A 164 -28.84 16.99 16.93
C LYS A 164 -27.73 15.94 17.13
N SER A 165 -26.49 16.40 17.07
CA SER A 165 -25.31 15.74 17.64
C SER A 165 -25.48 15.54 19.15
N GLY A 166 -25.83 14.33 19.56
CA GLY A 166 -25.49 13.79 20.87
C GLY A 166 -24.20 12.96 20.79
N PRO A 167 -23.57 12.58 21.91
CA PRO A 167 -22.41 11.70 21.90
C PRO A 167 -22.78 10.37 21.21
N VAL A 168 -22.05 10.03 20.15
CA VAL A 168 -22.29 8.80 19.39
C VAL A 168 -21.71 7.62 20.17
N THR A 169 -22.57 6.85 20.84
CA THR A 169 -22.13 5.64 21.55
C THR A 169 -21.93 4.48 20.57
N LEU A 170 -20.66 4.11 20.36
CA LEU A 170 -20.28 2.92 19.62
C LEU A 170 -20.30 1.70 20.55
N SER A 171 -20.84 0.58 20.06
CA SER A 171 -20.69 -0.70 20.74
C SER A 171 -19.22 -1.14 20.72
N PRO A 172 -18.78 -2.02 21.64
CA PRO A 172 -17.41 -2.53 21.64
C PRO A 172 -16.97 -3.11 20.28
N ARG A 173 -17.88 -3.80 19.58
CA ARG A 173 -17.61 -4.36 18.25
C ARG A 173 -17.54 -3.30 17.15
N GLU A 174 -18.35 -2.23 17.22
CA GLU A 174 -18.25 -1.11 16.27
C GLU A 174 -16.97 -0.29 16.51
N ASN A 175 -16.59 -0.06 17.76
CA ASN A 175 -15.35 0.65 18.10
C ASN A 175 -14.12 -0.18 17.69
N MET A 176 -14.13 -1.49 17.92
CA MET A 176 -13.09 -2.40 17.43
C MET A 176 -12.94 -2.29 15.90
N VAL A 177 -14.04 -2.32 15.15
CA VAL A 177 -14.02 -2.16 13.69
C VAL A 177 -13.52 -0.76 13.29
N LEU A 178 -13.91 0.30 14.01
CA LEU A 178 -13.41 1.65 13.80
C LEU A 178 -11.89 1.73 13.94
N GLN A 179 -11.34 1.27 15.07
CA GLN A 179 -9.90 1.30 15.35
C GLN A 179 -9.13 0.52 14.27
N LEU A 180 -9.60 -0.67 13.90
CA LEU A 180 -8.94 -1.49 12.87
C LEU A 180 -9.07 -0.88 11.46
N LEU A 181 -10.16 -0.15 11.16
CA LEU A 181 -10.28 0.60 9.91
C LEU A 181 -9.31 1.78 9.87
N LEU A 182 -9.12 2.48 10.99
CA LEU A 182 -8.20 3.61 11.12
C LEU A 182 -6.72 3.19 11.08
N THR A 183 -6.41 1.95 11.43
CA THR A 183 -5.08 1.35 11.20
C THR A 183 -4.90 0.84 9.77
N GLY A 184 -5.87 1.08 8.87
CA GLY A 184 -5.78 0.74 7.46
C GLY A 184 -6.29 -0.64 7.08
N LEU A 185 -6.84 -1.45 8.01
CA LEU A 185 -7.31 -2.78 7.66
C LEU A 185 -8.63 -2.77 6.88
N ASN A 186 -8.68 -3.49 5.76
CA ASN A 186 -9.91 -3.76 5.04
C ASN A 186 -10.81 -4.81 5.75
N ASN A 187 -12.04 -5.01 5.24
CA ASN A 187 -13.04 -5.89 5.86
C ASN A 187 -12.59 -7.37 5.97
N GLU A 188 -11.80 -7.84 5.02
CA GLU A 188 -11.31 -9.23 4.97
C GLU A 188 -10.24 -9.46 6.02
N ALA A 189 -9.31 -8.52 6.15
CA ALA A 189 -8.27 -8.58 7.18
C ALA A 189 -8.85 -8.47 8.59
N ILE A 190 -9.85 -7.60 8.80
CA ILE A 190 -10.55 -7.51 10.09
C ILE A 190 -11.28 -8.82 10.41
N ALA A 191 -11.92 -9.44 9.40
CA ALA A 191 -12.62 -10.70 9.58
C ALA A 191 -11.65 -11.81 10.00
N LEU A 192 -10.50 -11.89 9.35
CA LEU A 192 -9.46 -12.86 9.66
C LEU A 192 -8.86 -12.62 11.07
N ASP A 193 -8.49 -11.39 11.37
CA ASP A 193 -7.85 -10.99 12.64
C ASP A 193 -8.76 -11.25 13.85
N GLN A 194 -10.05 -10.95 13.69
CA GLN A 194 -11.04 -11.07 14.77
C GLN A 194 -11.79 -12.41 14.77
N LYS A 195 -11.41 -13.36 13.88
CA LYS A 195 -12.09 -14.64 13.68
C LYS A 195 -13.61 -14.48 13.45
N LEU A 196 -13.98 -13.49 12.65
CA LEU A 196 -15.36 -13.18 12.24
C LEU A 196 -15.57 -13.52 10.76
N SER A 197 -16.83 -13.57 10.31
CA SER A 197 -17.12 -13.61 8.88
C SER A 197 -16.96 -12.21 8.25
N ILE A 198 -16.59 -12.15 6.97
CA ILE A 198 -16.53 -10.88 6.21
C ILE A 198 -17.88 -10.16 6.23
N ASN A 199 -18.99 -10.90 6.15
CA ASN A 199 -20.34 -10.36 6.22
C ASN A 199 -20.62 -9.71 7.58
N THR A 200 -20.16 -10.32 8.67
CA THR A 200 -20.26 -9.76 10.03
C THR A 200 -19.52 -8.43 10.12
N VAL A 201 -18.31 -8.33 9.57
CA VAL A 201 -17.54 -7.08 9.54
C VAL A 201 -18.24 -6.01 8.69
N LYS A 202 -18.76 -6.37 7.51
CA LYS A 202 -19.54 -5.45 6.66
C LYS A 202 -20.76 -4.89 7.39
N VAL A 203 -21.45 -5.72 8.19
CA VAL A 203 -22.59 -5.28 9.02
C VAL A 203 -22.15 -4.27 10.08
N TYR A 204 -21.08 -4.56 10.82
CA TYR A 204 -20.55 -3.62 11.83
C TYR A 204 -20.09 -2.30 11.19
N ARG A 205 -19.39 -2.36 10.06
CA ARG A 205 -18.97 -1.18 9.29
C ARG A 205 -20.17 -0.34 8.82
N LYS A 206 -21.22 -0.97 8.31
CA LYS A 206 -22.45 -0.27 7.90
C LYS A 206 -23.13 0.44 9.08
N ARG A 207 -23.19 -0.21 10.24
CA ARG A 207 -23.77 0.36 11.47
C ARG A 207 -22.91 1.51 12.00
N LEU A 208 -21.60 1.32 12.05
CA LEU A 208 -20.61 2.35 12.38
C LEU A 208 -20.78 3.59 11.49
N TYR A 209 -20.85 3.41 10.17
CA TYR A 209 -21.01 4.49 9.19
C TYR A 209 -22.31 5.27 9.42
N LYS A 210 -23.42 4.54 9.60
CA LYS A 210 -24.71 5.15 9.94
C LYS A 210 -24.65 5.96 11.25
N LYS A 211 -23.98 5.45 12.29
CA LYS A 211 -23.85 6.12 13.59
C LYS A 211 -22.97 7.36 13.53
N LEU A 212 -21.88 7.31 12.76
CA LEU A 212 -20.97 8.42 12.56
C LEU A 212 -21.45 9.41 11.50
N GLY A 213 -22.57 9.12 10.82
CA GLY A 213 -23.10 9.97 9.75
C GLY A 213 -22.16 10.06 8.55
N VAL A 214 -21.38 9.01 8.30
CA VAL A 214 -20.44 8.93 7.18
C VAL A 214 -20.87 7.83 6.20
N THR A 215 -20.54 7.99 4.93
CA THR A 215 -20.91 7.07 3.86
C THR A 215 -19.71 6.36 3.26
N SER A 216 -18.50 6.81 3.56
CA SER A 216 -17.25 6.25 3.04
C SER A 216 -16.13 6.18 4.07
N LEU A 217 -15.08 5.41 3.77
CA LEU A 217 -13.87 5.33 4.61
C LEU A 217 -13.11 6.66 4.61
N ASN A 218 -13.11 7.37 3.48
CA ASN A 218 -12.46 8.68 3.37
C ASN A 218 -13.15 9.72 4.24
N GLU A 219 -14.49 9.69 4.29
CA GLU A 219 -15.27 10.56 5.18
C GLU A 219 -15.06 10.22 6.65
N LEU A 220 -14.90 8.92 6.96
CA LEU A 220 -14.52 8.48 8.30
C LEU A 220 -13.16 9.07 8.72
N TYR A 221 -12.13 8.96 7.87
CA TYR A 221 -10.81 9.54 8.12
C TYR A 221 -10.84 11.06 8.25
N ALA A 222 -11.55 11.74 7.35
CA ALA A 222 -11.67 13.20 7.39
C ALA A 222 -12.38 13.70 8.65
N LYS A 223 -13.31 12.90 9.20
CA LYS A 223 -14.02 13.22 10.44
C LYS A 223 -13.17 12.97 11.68
N THR A 224 -12.45 11.84 11.75
CA THR A 224 -11.57 11.55 12.89
C THR A 224 -10.38 12.49 12.98
N LEU A 225 -9.83 12.95 11.85
CA LEU A 225 -8.74 13.92 11.80
C LEU A 225 -9.16 15.36 12.19
N ARG A 226 -10.46 15.64 12.30
CA ARG A 226 -10.98 16.95 12.71
C ARG A 226 -11.33 17.03 14.20
N ASP A 227 -11.42 15.88 14.86
CA ASP A 227 -11.80 15.76 16.28
C ASP A 227 -10.56 15.57 17.19
N ASP A 228 -9.33 15.55 16.62
CA ASP A 228 -8.02 15.63 17.29
C ASP A 228 -7.47 17.07 17.25
#